data_AF-A0A958CL46-F1
#
_entry.id   AF-A0A958CL46-F1
#
_cell.length_a   1.000
_cell.length_b   1.000
_cell.length_c   1.000
_cell.angle_alpha   90.00
_cell.angle_beta   90.00
_cell.angle_gamma   90.00
#
_symmetry.space_group_name_H-M   'P 1'
#
loop_
_entity.id
_entity.type
_entity.pdbx_description
1 polymer ?
#
loop_
_entity_poly.entity_id
_entity_poly.type
_entity_poly.pdbx_seq_one_letter_code
_entity_poly.pdbx_strand_id
1 'polypeptide(L)'
;ASGWSSWQYEEDGKSILRTWTPVYRFDLDPAVARFYTHALPVLDQFTHAGKFPGGKTKSSMQKLQAAKLPIFDPAADLAPLEELTAELEAVRTQLDGTDRLIDQVVYRLYGLTEEEIAVVEERGEPQST
;
A
#
# COMPACT_ATOMS: atom_id res chain seq x y z
N ALA A 1 6.94 -32.67 -7.70
CA ALA A 1 5.93 -31.62 -7.94
C ALA A 1 5.23 -31.33 -6.62
N SER A 2 5.75 -30.41 -5.80
CA SER A 2 5.08 -30.00 -4.57
C SER A 2 4.04 -28.93 -4.90
N GLY A 3 2.83 -29.11 -4.37
CA GLY A 3 1.67 -28.28 -4.65
C GLY A 3 1.88 -26.83 -4.22
N TRP A 4 1.24 -25.92 -4.96
CA TRP A 4 1.33 -24.45 -4.87
C TRP A 4 0.77 -23.84 -3.57
N SER A 5 0.72 -24.60 -2.47
CA SER A 5 0.12 -24.17 -1.20
C SER A 5 0.90 -24.72 -0.01
N SER A 6 2.15 -24.29 0.16
CA SER A 6 2.82 -24.38 1.46
C SER A 6 2.38 -23.19 2.31
N TRP A 7 1.62 -23.44 3.37
CA TRP A 7 1.32 -22.41 4.37
C TRP A 7 2.62 -22.05 5.09
N GLN A 8 3.04 -20.79 4.98
CA GLN A 8 4.14 -20.24 5.75
C GLN A 8 3.53 -19.58 6.99
N TYR A 9 4.12 -19.83 8.16
CA TYR A 9 3.69 -19.27 9.44
C TYR A 9 4.77 -18.30 9.94
N GLU A 10 4.38 -17.25 10.67
CA GLU A 10 5.38 -16.38 11.35
C GLU A 10 6.11 -17.18 12.45
N GLU A 11 7.23 -16.64 12.95
CA GLU A 11 8.08 -17.30 13.97
C GLU A 11 7.32 -17.69 15.25
N ASP A 12 6.20 -17.03 15.53
CA ASP A 12 5.34 -17.32 16.68
C ASP A 12 4.41 -18.53 16.49
N GLY A 13 4.32 -19.07 15.27
CA GLY A 13 3.50 -20.21 14.87
C GLY A 13 1.98 -19.97 14.90
N LYS A 14 1.52 -18.73 15.15
CA LYS A 14 0.09 -18.42 15.37
C LYS A 14 -0.56 -17.70 14.20
N SER A 15 0.23 -17.07 13.34
CA SER A 15 -0.24 -16.34 12.16
C SER A 15 0.31 -16.97 10.88
N ILE A 16 -0.46 -16.86 9.79
CA ILE A 16 -0.02 -17.23 8.45
C ILE A 16 0.68 -16.02 7.85
N LEU A 17 1.88 -16.20 7.30
CA LEU A 17 2.58 -15.19 6.50
C LEU A 17 1.72 -14.83 5.28
N ARG A 18 1.11 -13.63 5.31
CA ARG A 18 0.29 -13.11 4.22
C ARG A 18 1.17 -12.28 3.29
N THR A 19 1.91 -12.95 2.42
CA THR A 19 2.69 -12.29 1.38
C THR A 19 1.81 -12.01 0.16
N TRP A 20 1.63 -10.75 -0.19
CA TRP A 20 1.00 -10.37 -1.45
C TRP A 20 1.90 -10.78 -2.62
N THR A 21 1.52 -11.87 -3.31
CA THR A 21 2.20 -12.31 -4.52
C THR A 21 1.34 -11.95 -5.73
N PRO A 22 1.88 -11.25 -6.74
CA PRO A 22 1.14 -10.98 -7.96
C PRO A 22 0.93 -12.31 -8.73
N VAL A 23 -0.28 -12.86 -8.65
CA VAL A 23 -0.64 -14.13 -9.31
C VAL A 23 -0.95 -13.91 -10.80
N TYR A 24 -1.38 -12.71 -11.18
CA TYR A 24 -1.75 -12.36 -12.54
C TYR A 24 -1.16 -11.01 -12.93
N ARG A 25 -0.68 -10.92 -14.17
CA ARG A 25 -0.38 -9.65 -14.84
C ARG A 25 -1.33 -9.53 -16.01
N PHE A 26 -2.06 -8.42 -16.06
CA PHE A 26 -2.92 -8.10 -17.19
C PHE A 26 -2.14 -7.17 -18.12
N ASP A 27 -2.19 -7.46 -19.42
CA ASP A 27 -1.71 -6.53 -20.43
C ASP A 27 -2.82 -5.52 -20.68
N LEU A 28 -2.76 -4.40 -19.95
CA LEU A 28 -3.74 -3.33 -20.00
C LEU A 28 -3.15 -2.12 -20.70
N ASP A 29 -3.98 -1.41 -21.45
CA ASP A 29 -3.65 -0.08 -21.93
C ASP A 29 -3.24 0.82 -20.73
N PRO A 30 -2.17 1.63 -20.85
CA PRO A 30 -1.68 2.47 -19.75
C PRO A 30 -2.74 3.39 -19.15
N ALA A 31 -3.66 3.95 -19.96
CA ALA A 31 -4.71 4.81 -19.44
C ALA A 31 -5.73 4.02 -18.61
N VAL A 32 -6.08 2.82 -19.05
CA VAL A 32 -6.96 1.90 -18.32
C VAL A 32 -6.31 1.46 -17.00
N ALA A 33 -5.02 1.14 -17.03
CA ALA A 33 -4.26 0.78 -15.84
C ALA A 33 -4.26 1.92 -14.81
N ARG A 34 -3.95 3.16 -15.23
CA ARG A 34 -3.99 4.35 -14.34
C ARG A 34 -5.37 4.56 -13.72
N PHE A 35 -6.43 4.46 -14.52
CA PHE A 35 -7.79 4.59 -14.02
C PHE A 35 -8.08 3.64 -12.87
N TYR A 36 -7.81 2.34 -13.04
CA TYR A 36 -8.11 1.37 -11.99
C TYR A 36 -7.17 1.48 -10.79
N THR A 37 -5.92 1.91 -10.97
CA THR A 37 -4.99 2.19 -9.85
C THR A 37 -5.56 3.24 -8.91
N HIS A 38 -6.19 4.29 -9.42
CA HIS A 38 -6.77 5.35 -8.60
C HIS A 38 -8.23 5.12 -8.21
N ALA A 39 -9.02 4.42 -9.04
CA ALA A 39 -10.44 4.19 -8.76
C ALA A 39 -10.69 3.11 -7.70
N LEU A 40 -9.88 2.05 -7.65
CA LEU A 40 -10.10 0.93 -6.73
C LEU A 40 -9.91 1.28 -5.24
N PRO A 41 -8.90 2.08 -4.82
CA PRO A 41 -8.74 2.48 -3.43
C PRO A 41 -9.92 3.28 -2.86
N VAL A 42 -10.64 4.01 -3.72
CA VAL A 42 -11.80 4.84 -3.37
C VAL A 42 -13.09 4.29 -3.95
N LEU A 43 -13.15 2.96 -4.17
CA LEU A 43 -14.29 2.31 -4.80
C LEU A 43 -15.60 2.63 -4.09
N ASP A 44 -15.60 2.72 -2.76
CA ASP A 44 -16.76 3.03 -1.93
C ASP A 44 -17.35 4.43 -2.16
N GLN A 45 -16.58 5.35 -2.76
CA GLN A 45 -17.04 6.70 -3.11
C GLN A 45 -17.82 6.74 -4.44
N PHE A 46 -17.74 5.68 -5.26
CA PHE A 46 -18.49 5.63 -6.52
C PHE A 46 -19.97 5.34 -6.29
N THR A 47 -20.85 6.05 -7.01
CA THR A 47 -22.28 5.74 -6.99
C THR A 47 -22.50 4.29 -7.45
N HIS A 48 -23.29 3.52 -6.70
CA HIS A 48 -23.56 2.09 -6.94
C HIS A 48 -22.38 1.13 -6.73
N ALA A 49 -21.29 1.58 -6.11
CA ALA A 49 -20.21 0.70 -5.69
C ALA A 49 -20.74 -0.43 -4.82
N GLY A 50 -20.60 -1.67 -5.32
CA GLY A 50 -20.94 -2.86 -4.56
C GLY A 50 -19.77 -3.24 -3.65
N LYS A 51 -20.06 -3.83 -2.47
CA LYS A 51 -19.04 -4.55 -1.72
C LYS A 51 -18.47 -5.66 -2.61
N PHE A 52 -17.15 -5.86 -2.56
CA PHE A 52 -16.51 -6.96 -3.28
C PHE A 52 -17.15 -8.29 -2.84
N PRO A 53 -17.54 -9.18 -3.77
CA PRO A 53 -18.29 -10.38 -3.44
C PRO A 53 -17.51 -11.31 -2.50
N GLY A 54 -18.07 -11.51 -1.31
CA GLY A 54 -17.53 -12.39 -0.26
C GLY A 54 -17.97 -13.86 -0.39
N GLY A 55 -17.65 -14.65 0.63
CA GLY A 55 -18.06 -16.06 0.75
C GLY A 55 -16.99 -17.08 0.35
N LYS A 56 -17.14 -18.32 0.83
CA LYS A 56 -16.17 -19.42 0.61
C LYS A 56 -16.51 -20.31 -0.59
N THR A 57 -17.72 -20.17 -1.15
CA THR A 57 -18.25 -21.04 -2.22
C THR A 57 -17.87 -20.59 -3.62
N LYS A 58 -17.53 -19.30 -3.82
CA LYS A 58 -17.11 -18.75 -5.10
C LYS A 58 -15.59 -18.72 -5.22
N SER A 59 -15.07 -19.12 -6.37
CA SER A 59 -13.65 -18.99 -6.70
C SER A 59 -13.24 -17.51 -6.80
N SER A 60 -11.94 -17.21 -6.72
CA SER A 60 -11.42 -15.86 -6.90
C SER A 60 -11.81 -15.26 -8.25
N MET A 61 -11.83 -16.08 -9.31
CA MET A 61 -12.26 -15.65 -10.65
C MET A 61 -13.76 -15.30 -10.69
N GLN A 62 -14.62 -16.13 -10.09
CA GLN A 62 -16.07 -15.86 -10.03
C GLN A 62 -16.38 -14.61 -9.22
N LYS A 63 -15.58 -14.32 -8.18
CA LYS A 63 -15.68 -13.08 -7.41
C LYS A 63 -15.27 -11.88 -8.25
N LEU A 64 -14.17 -11.98 -8.99
CA LEU A 64 -13.71 -10.93 -9.89
C LEU A 64 -14.77 -10.61 -10.97
N GLN A 65 -15.36 -11.64 -11.59
CA GLN A 65 -16.43 -11.49 -12.58
C GLN A 65 -17.71 -10.85 -12.01
N ALA A 66 -18.01 -11.10 -10.73
CA ALA A 66 -19.18 -10.55 -10.06
C ALA A 66 -18.91 -9.17 -9.41
N ALA A 67 -17.67 -8.69 -9.42
CA ALA A 67 -17.31 -7.41 -8.83
C ALA A 67 -17.90 -6.28 -9.67
N LYS A 68 -18.57 -5.33 -9.00
CA LYS A 68 -19.07 -4.11 -9.63
C LYS A 68 -17.96 -3.07 -9.63
N LEU A 69 -17.27 -2.94 -10.76
CA LEU A 69 -16.18 -1.99 -10.94
C LEU A 69 -16.67 -0.73 -11.67
N PRO A 70 -16.06 0.44 -11.43
CA PRO A 70 -16.30 1.64 -12.21
C PRO A 70 -15.96 1.40 -13.69
N ILE A 71 -16.78 1.96 -14.57
CA ILE A 71 -16.54 1.90 -16.01
C ILE A 71 -15.39 2.87 -16.32
N PHE A 72 -14.41 2.41 -17.10
CA PHE A 72 -13.34 3.26 -17.59
C PHE A 72 -13.91 4.43 -18.39
N ASP A 73 -13.59 5.65 -17.97
CA ASP A 73 -13.92 6.87 -18.69
C ASP A 73 -12.67 7.39 -19.41
N PRO A 74 -12.59 7.31 -20.76
CA PRO A 74 -11.44 7.80 -21.50
C PRO A 74 -11.30 9.33 -21.46
N ALA A 75 -12.35 10.07 -21.08
CA ALA A 75 -12.28 11.52 -20.91
C ALA A 75 -11.65 11.92 -19.55
N ALA A 76 -11.60 11.00 -18.59
CA ALA A 76 -10.91 11.20 -17.32
C ALA A 76 -9.40 11.00 -17.52
N ASP A 77 -8.70 12.05 -17.97
CA ASP A 77 -7.24 12.02 -18.03
C ASP A 77 -6.63 12.11 -16.62
N LEU A 78 -6.12 10.98 -16.15
CA LEU A 78 -5.47 10.87 -14.85
C LEU A 78 -3.93 10.96 -14.93
N ALA A 79 -3.35 11.22 -16.11
CA ALA A 79 -1.91 11.42 -16.21
C ALA A 79 -1.40 12.58 -15.30
N PRO A 80 -2.11 13.73 -15.19
CA PRO A 80 -1.69 14.78 -14.27
C PRO A 80 -1.74 14.35 -12.80
N LEU A 81 -2.68 13.48 -12.42
CA LEU A 81 -2.76 12.94 -11.07
C LEU A 81 -1.55 12.06 -10.75
N GLU A 82 -1.13 11.22 -11.70
CA GLU A 82 0.05 10.36 -11.53
C GLU A 82 1.32 11.21 -11.33
N GLU A 83 1.51 12.24 -12.15
CA GLU A 83 2.64 13.17 -12.02
C GLU A 83 2.66 13.86 -10.64
N LEU A 84 1.51 14.39 -10.20
CA LEU A 84 1.37 15.00 -8.88
C LEU A 84 1.63 14.01 -7.75
N THR A 85 1.18 12.75 -7.87
CA THR A 85 1.47 11.73 -6.86
C THR A 85 2.95 11.38 -6.81
N ALA A 86 3.63 11.31 -7.96
CA ALA A 86 5.06 11.07 -8.00
C ALA A 86 5.86 12.24 -7.38
N GLU A 87 5.46 13.48 -7.67
CA GLU A 87 6.04 14.67 -7.05
C GLU A 87 5.83 14.67 -5.53
N LEU A 88 4.62 14.33 -5.07
CA LEU A 88 4.30 14.24 -3.66
C LEU A 88 5.18 13.22 -2.93
N GLU A 89 5.37 12.03 -3.51
CA GLU A 89 6.24 11.00 -2.92
C GLU A 89 7.71 11.42 -2.90
N ALA A 90 8.18 12.13 -3.93
CA ALA A 90 9.52 12.70 -3.95
C ALA A 90 9.71 13.74 -2.83
N VAL A 91 8.74 14.63 -2.64
CA VAL A 91 8.76 15.63 -1.56
C VAL A 91 8.70 14.96 -0.19
N ARG A 92 7.84 13.96 0.00
CA ARG A 92 7.77 13.17 1.25
C ARG A 92 9.11 12.54 1.59
N THR A 93 9.76 11.93 0.61
CA THR A 93 11.10 11.34 0.79
C THR A 93 12.13 12.39 1.23
N GLN A 94 12.05 13.61 0.69
CA GLN A 94 12.93 14.71 1.11
C GLN A 94 12.63 15.18 2.54
N LEU A 95 11.35 15.23 2.93
CA LEU A 95 10.93 15.57 4.28
C LEU A 95 11.43 14.52 5.28
N ASP A 96 11.20 13.23 5.02
CA ASP A 96 11.70 12.14 5.87
C ASP A 96 13.23 12.19 6.04
N GLY A 97 13.94 12.53 4.96
CA GLY A 97 15.40 12.73 5.01
C GLY A 97 15.79 13.94 5.85
N THR A 98 15.02 15.02 5.77
CA THR A 98 15.25 16.25 6.54
C THR A 98 14.95 16.04 8.02
N ASP A 99 13.87 15.36 8.37
CA ASP A 99 13.50 15.03 9.75
C ASP A 99 14.62 14.22 10.42
N ARG A 100 15.14 13.19 9.75
CA ARG A 100 16.31 12.42 10.25
C ARG A 100 17.56 13.28 10.45
N LEU A 101 17.78 14.28 9.60
CA LEU A 101 18.91 15.20 9.76
C LEU A 101 18.70 16.14 10.94
N ILE A 102 17.47 16.59 11.15
CA ILE A 102 17.09 17.40 12.31
C ILE A 102 17.33 16.60 13.59
N ASP A 103 16.89 15.36 13.67
CA ASP A 103 17.11 14.49 14.84
C ASP A 103 18.60 14.36 15.17
N GLN A 104 19.44 14.09 14.17
CA GLN A 104 20.90 14.03 14.35
C GLN A 104 21.50 15.36 14.83
N VAL A 105 21.00 16.50 14.34
CA VAL A 105 21.45 17.81 14.81
C VAL A 105 21.06 18.00 16.28
N VAL A 106 19.82 17.67 16.65
CA VAL A 106 19.33 17.78 18.03
C VAL A 106 20.13 16.88 18.97
N TYR A 107 20.38 15.62 18.60
CA TYR A 107 21.20 14.69 19.39
C TYR A 107 22.61 15.22 19.64
N ARG A 108 23.25 15.78 18.61
CA ARG A 108 24.57 16.40 18.75
C ARG A 108 24.56 17.65 19.62
N LEU A 109 23.52 18.48 19.53
CA LEU A 109 23.41 19.70 20.32
C LEU A 109 23.25 19.41 21.82
N TYR A 110 22.55 18.34 22.16
CA TYR A 110 22.36 17.92 23.56
C TYR A 110 23.38 16.88 24.03
N GLY A 111 24.23 16.37 23.13
CA GLY A 111 25.31 15.43 23.45
C GLY A 111 24.81 14.04 23.88
N LEU A 112 23.68 13.58 23.33
CA LEU A 112 23.10 12.29 23.68
C LEU A 112 24.02 11.14 23.29
N THR A 113 24.02 10.08 24.11
CA THR A 113 24.65 8.80 23.76
C THR A 113 23.71 7.92 22.92
N GLU A 114 24.25 6.86 22.32
CA GLU A 114 23.46 5.90 21.53
C GLU A 114 22.34 5.24 22.35
N GLU A 115 22.60 4.99 23.64
CA GLU A 115 21.61 4.43 24.56
C GLU A 115 20.46 5.41 24.83
N GLU A 116 20.78 6.70 24.95
CA GLU A 116 19.77 7.75 25.16
C GLU A 116 18.96 8.01 23.88
N ILE A 117 19.61 7.98 22.72
CA ILE A 117 18.94 8.07 21.41
C ILE A 117 17.95 6.91 21.23
N ALA A 118 18.37 5.68 21.51
CA ALA A 118 17.50 4.50 21.39
C ALA A 118 16.21 4.64 22.23
N VAL A 119 16.31 5.20 23.43
CA VAL A 119 15.13 5.47 24.29
C VAL A 119 14.22 6.55 23.70
N VAL A 120 14.78 7.57 23.03
CA VAL A 120 13.99 8.62 22.36
C VAL A 120 13.27 8.05 21.15
N GLU A 121 13.94 7.26 20.32
CA GLU A 121 13.37 6.61 19.12
C GLU A 121 12.27 5.61 19.51
N GLU A 122 12.48 4.77 20.52
CA GLU A 122 11.47 3.82 21.03
C GLU A 122 10.21 4.53 21.55
N ARG A 123 10.35 5.76 22.09
CA ARG A 123 9.23 6.58 22.57
C ARG A 123 8.62 7.46 21.47
N GLY A 124 9.36 7.72 20.41
CA GLY A 124 8.99 8.59 19.29
C GLY A 124 8.27 7.87 18.17
N GLU A 125 8.45 6.55 18.04
CA GLU A 125 7.67 5.78 17.06
C GLU A 125 6.17 5.87 17.38
N PRO A 126 5.32 6.39 16.45
CA PRO A 126 3.89 6.25 16.60
C PRO A 126 3.59 4.75 16.62
N GLN A 127 2.99 4.27 17.71
CA GLN A 127 2.48 2.90 17.80
C GLN A 127 1.58 2.65 16.58
N SER A 128 2.12 1.95 15.58
CA SER A 128 1.35 1.47 14.44
C SER A 128 0.24 0.59 15.00
N THR A 129 -0.98 1.12 14.97
CA THR A 129 -2.24 0.45 15.34
C THR A 129 -3.11 0.33 14.10
#